data_AF-A0A961DJU6-F1
#
_entry.id   AF-A0A961DJU6-F1
#
_cell.length_a   1.000
_cell.length_b   1.000
_cell.length_c   1.000
_cell.angle_alpha   90.00
_cell.angle_beta   90.00
_cell.angle_gamma   90.00
#
_symmetry.space_group_name_H-M   'P 1'
#
loop_
_entity.id
_entity.type
_entity.pdbx_description
1 polymer ?
#
loop_
_entity_poly.entity_id
_entity_poly.type
_entity_poly.pdbx_seq_one_letter_code
_entity_poly.pdbx_strand_id
1 'polypeptide(L)'
;MALNLPDFPWDALEPYAARARAHPQGMIDLSVGSPVDATPAVIRDALAGASDAHAYPQTAGTPELRKAIVEWFARRRGVELGAANVLPTIGSKEFVAGLGFFLGLGPGDTV
;
A
#
# COMPACT_ATOMS: atom_id res chain seq x y z
N MET A 1 10.71 16.39 19.36
CA MET A 1 9.33 16.68 19.82
C MET A 1 8.44 15.61 19.23
N ALA A 2 7.57 14.98 20.03
CA ALA A 2 6.60 14.03 19.47
C ALA A 2 5.62 14.80 18.57
N LEU A 3 5.27 14.23 17.41
CA LEU A 3 4.25 14.79 16.54
C LEU A 3 2.88 14.67 17.23
N ASN A 4 2.10 15.75 17.24
CA ASN A 4 0.72 15.72 17.72
C ASN A 4 -0.19 15.29 16.55
N LEU A 5 -0.41 13.98 16.42
CA LEU A 5 -1.21 13.40 15.35
C LEU A 5 -2.58 13.00 15.88
N PRO A 6 -3.65 13.11 15.07
CA PRO A 6 -4.98 12.63 15.46
C PRO A 6 -4.99 11.09 15.61
N ASP A 7 -5.91 10.60 16.43
CA ASP A 7 -6.19 9.16 16.54
C ASP A 7 -6.73 8.59 15.23
N PHE A 8 -6.61 7.27 15.07
CA PHE A 8 -7.12 6.63 13.87
C PHE A 8 -8.66 6.58 13.86
N PRO A 9 -9.31 6.83 12.72
CA PRO A 9 -10.78 6.86 12.65
C PRO A 9 -11.47 5.56 13.08
N TRP A 10 -10.81 4.40 12.93
CA TRP A 10 -11.39 3.11 13.32
C TRP A 10 -11.40 2.89 14.84
N ASP A 11 -10.57 3.59 15.60
CA ASP A 11 -10.59 3.50 17.07
C ASP A 11 -11.93 4.01 17.61
N ALA A 12 -12.49 5.04 16.97
CA ALA A 12 -13.83 5.54 17.28
C ALA A 12 -14.95 4.54 16.96
N LEU A 13 -14.69 3.50 16.15
CA LEU A 13 -15.68 2.50 15.77
C LEU A 13 -15.85 1.37 16.81
N GLU A 14 -14.93 1.25 17.77
CA GLU A 14 -14.91 0.15 18.73
C GLU A 14 -16.23 -0.05 19.51
N PRO A 15 -16.87 1.00 20.08
CA PRO A 15 -18.13 0.82 20.81
C PRO A 15 -19.27 0.31 19.92
N TYR A 16 -19.28 0.73 18.66
CA TYR A 16 -20.29 0.35 17.68
C TYR A 16 -20.09 -1.11 17.23
N ALA A 17 -18.83 -1.51 17.01
CA ALA A 17 -18.49 -2.89 16.72
C ALA A 17 -18.87 -3.83 17.87
N ALA A 18 -18.63 -3.43 19.12
CA ALA A 18 -19.04 -4.21 20.30
C ALA A 18 -20.56 -4.42 20.35
N ARG A 19 -21.35 -3.36 20.10
CA ARG A 19 -22.81 -3.45 20.04
C ARG A 19 -23.29 -4.34 18.88
N ALA A 20 -22.69 -4.22 17.71
CA ALA A 20 -23.07 -5.00 16.53
C ALA A 20 -22.75 -6.50 16.70
N ARG A 21 -21.62 -6.85 17.32
CA ARG A 21 -21.27 -8.25 17.64
C ARG A 21 -22.24 -8.92 18.61
N ALA A 22 -22.92 -8.14 19.47
CA ALA A 22 -23.95 -8.67 20.38
C ALA A 22 -25.26 -9.04 19.67
N HIS A 23 -25.42 -8.70 18.39
CA HIS A 23 -26.60 -9.09 17.63
C HIS A 23 -26.63 -10.62 17.42
N PRO A 24 -27.77 -11.32 17.60
CA PRO A 24 -27.83 -12.78 17.53
C PRO A 24 -27.38 -13.39 16.19
N GLN A 25 -27.48 -12.63 15.10
CA GLN A 25 -27.07 -13.06 13.75
C GLN A 25 -25.64 -12.64 13.39
N GLY A 26 -24.90 -12.07 14.34
CA GLY A 26 -23.55 -11.53 14.12
C GLY A 26 -23.54 -10.14 13.49
N MET A 27 -22.32 -9.70 13.16
CA MET A 27 -22.01 -8.37 12.61
C MET A 27 -21.60 -8.48 11.15
N ILE A 28 -22.04 -7.52 10.33
CA ILE A 28 -21.45 -7.25 9.01
C ILE A 28 -20.40 -6.17 9.21
N ASP A 29 -19.12 -6.53 9.07
CA ASP A 29 -18.01 -5.61 9.27
C ASP A 29 -17.68 -4.86 7.98
N LEU A 30 -17.96 -3.55 7.95
CA LEU A 30 -17.62 -2.63 6.87
C LEU A 30 -16.65 -1.53 7.35
N SER A 31 -15.97 -1.75 8.48
CA SER A 31 -15.14 -0.73 9.14
C SER A 31 -13.78 -0.53 8.49
N VAL A 32 -13.19 -1.59 7.94
CA VAL A 32 -11.85 -1.59 7.36
C VAL A 32 -11.91 -2.07 5.91
N GLY A 33 -11.36 -1.28 5.00
CA GLY A 33 -11.27 -1.59 3.57
C GLY A 33 -10.21 -2.64 3.22
N SER A 34 -10.14 -3.75 3.95
CA SER A 34 -9.27 -4.88 3.63
C SER A 34 -10.03 -5.92 2.81
N PRO A 35 -9.48 -6.40 1.68
CA PRO A 35 -10.00 -7.58 1.01
C PRO A 35 -10.05 -8.78 1.95
N VAL A 36 -11.07 -9.62 1.80
CA VAL A 36 -11.23 -10.88 2.56
C VAL A 36 -10.82 -12.11 1.75
N ASP A 37 -10.70 -11.96 0.43
CA ASP A 37 -10.28 -13.04 -0.45
C ASP A 37 -8.81 -13.38 -0.25
N ALA A 38 -8.49 -14.67 -0.38
CA ALA A 38 -7.11 -15.12 -0.33
C ALA A 38 -6.32 -14.53 -1.51
N THR A 39 -5.07 -14.13 -1.25
CA THR A 39 -4.12 -13.76 -2.31
C THR A 39 -4.07 -14.85 -3.39
N PRO A 40 -4.22 -14.52 -4.69
CA PRO A 40 -4.25 -15.51 -5.77
C PRO A 40 -3.06 -16.48 -5.75
N ALA A 41 -3.30 -17.75 -6.07
CA ALA A 41 -2.29 -18.82 -6.00
C ALA A 41 -1.01 -18.48 -6.77
N VAL A 42 -1.15 -17.95 -8.00
CA VAL A 42 -0.01 -17.54 -8.84
C VAL A 42 0.95 -16.56 -8.15
N ILE A 43 0.45 -15.68 -7.28
CA ILE A 43 1.30 -14.75 -6.52
C ILE A 43 1.98 -15.47 -5.36
N ARG A 44 1.24 -16.32 -4.64
CA ARG A 44 1.78 -17.08 -3.50
C ARG A 44 2.88 -18.04 -3.95
N ASP A 45 2.68 -18.71 -5.09
CA ASP A 45 3.62 -19.67 -5.67
C ASP A 45 4.90 -18.95 -6.14
N ALA A 46 4.76 -17.78 -6.77
CA ALA A 46 5.90 -16.96 -7.18
C ALA A 46 6.72 -16.48 -5.97
N LEU A 47 6.07 -16.05 -4.89
CA LEU A 47 6.74 -15.66 -3.65
C LEU A 47 7.49 -16.84 -3.02
N ALA A 48 6.84 -18.01 -2.94
CA ALA A 48 7.47 -19.21 -2.39
C ALA A 48 8.71 -19.62 -3.21
N GLY A 49 8.61 -19.60 -4.55
CA GLY A 49 9.72 -19.91 -5.45
C GLY A 49 10.86 -18.89 -5.42
N ALA A 50 10.58 -17.63 -5.08
CA ALA A 50 11.58 -16.56 -5.00
C ALA A 50 12.12 -16.32 -3.57
N SER A 51 11.82 -17.21 -2.63
CA SER A 51 12.13 -17.00 -1.20
C SER A 51 13.63 -17.01 -0.85
N ASP A 52 14.47 -17.68 -1.64
CA ASP A 52 15.93 -17.61 -1.51
C ASP A 52 16.51 -16.39 -2.26
N ALA A 53 16.32 -15.22 -1.68
CA ALA A 53 16.74 -13.92 -2.23
C ALA A 53 17.60 -13.13 -1.23
N HIS A 54 18.70 -13.72 -0.78
CA HIS A 54 19.59 -13.19 0.28
C HIS A 54 20.42 -11.96 -0.11
N ALA A 55 20.44 -11.58 -1.40
CA ALA A 55 21.19 -10.43 -1.88
C ALA A 55 20.55 -9.09 -1.45
N TYR A 56 21.36 -8.05 -1.32
CA TYR A 56 20.87 -6.70 -1.04
C TYR A 56 19.99 -6.21 -2.21
N PRO A 57 18.73 -5.84 -1.98
CA PRO A 57 17.83 -5.45 -3.06
C PRO A 57 18.23 -4.11 -3.66
N GLN A 58 18.03 -3.97 -4.98
CA GLN A 58 18.24 -2.69 -5.66
C GLN A 58 17.16 -1.69 -5.24
N THR A 59 17.55 -0.49 -4.80
CA THR A 59 16.60 0.58 -4.44
C THR A 59 15.63 0.92 -5.56
N ALA A 60 16.08 0.85 -6.81
CA ALA A 60 15.23 1.12 -7.98
C ALA A 60 14.23 -0.01 -8.30
N GLY A 61 14.34 -1.16 -7.64
CA GLY A 61 13.69 -2.41 -8.02
C GLY A 61 14.35 -3.08 -9.22
N THR A 62 13.99 -4.34 -9.47
CA THR A 62 14.56 -5.13 -10.57
C THR A 62 14.09 -4.61 -11.94
N PRO A 63 14.89 -4.77 -13.01
CA PRO A 63 14.48 -4.41 -14.37
C PRO A 63 13.16 -5.06 -14.80
N GLU A 64 12.95 -6.32 -14.41
CA GLU A 64 11.77 -7.11 -14.74
C GLU A 64 10.52 -6.54 -14.08
N LEU A 65 10.60 -6.17 -12.79
CA LEU A 65 9.49 -5.54 -12.07
C LEU A 65 9.13 -4.19 -12.68
N ARG A 66 10.13 -3.35 -12.95
CA ARG A 66 9.91 -2.02 -13.55
C ARG A 66 9.26 -2.13 -14.93
N LYS A 67 9.72 -3.07 -15.77
CA LYS A 67 9.12 -3.36 -17.07
C LYS A 67 7.66 -3.82 -16.92
N ALA A 68 7.39 -4.75 -16.00
CA ALA A 68 6.03 -5.25 -15.76
C ALA A 68 5.07 -4.12 -15.35
N ILE A 69 5.53 -3.16 -14.52
CA ILE A 69 4.75 -1.98 -14.13
C ILE A 69 4.46 -1.09 -15.34
N VAL A 70 5.47 -0.75 -16.14
CA VAL A 70 5.31 0.06 -17.37
C VAL A 70 4.25 -0.57 -18.28
N GLU A 71 4.40 -1.85 -18.61
CA GLU A 71 3.48 -2.52 -19.52
C GLU A 71 2.06 -2.65 -18.93
N TRP A 72 1.92 -2.82 -17.62
CA TRP A 72 0.61 -2.83 -16.97
C TRP A 72 -0.09 -1.47 -17.11
N PHE A 73 0.64 -0.36 -16.91
CA PHE A 73 0.09 0.98 -17.09
C PHE A 73 -0.31 1.24 -18.55
N ALA A 74 0.52 0.84 -19.52
CA ALA A 74 0.16 0.95 -20.94
C ALA A 74 -1.14 0.17 -21.24
N ARG A 75 -1.20 -1.12 -20.87
CA ARG A 75 -2.37 -1.98 -21.16
C ARG A 75 -3.64 -1.57 -20.42
N ARG A 76 -3.53 -1.17 -19.16
CA ARG A 76 -4.70 -1.00 -18.28
C ARG A 76 -5.13 0.45 -18.10
N ARG A 77 -4.21 1.39 -18.31
CA ARG A 77 -4.45 2.82 -18.11
C ARG A 77 -4.21 3.65 -19.38
N GLY A 78 -3.62 3.08 -20.44
CA GLY A 78 -3.32 3.82 -21.67
C GLY A 78 -2.23 4.88 -21.47
N VAL A 79 -1.34 4.67 -20.49
CA VAL A 79 -0.27 5.62 -20.15
C VAL A 79 1.07 5.07 -20.64
N GLU A 80 1.76 5.84 -21.46
CA GLU A 80 3.13 5.54 -21.90
C GLU A 80 4.12 5.97 -20.82
N LEU A 81 4.86 5.00 -20.27
CA LEU A 81 5.89 5.21 -19.25
C LEU A 81 7.23 4.66 -19.72
N GLY A 82 8.32 5.34 -19.37
CA GLY A 82 9.67 4.80 -19.43
C GLY A 82 10.10 4.22 -18.08
N ALA A 83 11.19 3.46 -18.07
CA ALA A 83 11.76 2.92 -16.81
C ALA A 83 12.07 4.04 -15.80
N ALA A 84 12.50 5.22 -16.25
CA ALA A 84 12.76 6.38 -15.40
C ALA A 84 11.52 6.93 -14.69
N ASN A 85 10.31 6.61 -15.16
CA ASN A 85 9.05 7.04 -14.55
C ASN A 85 8.55 6.06 -13.47
N VAL A 86 9.27 4.97 -13.21
CA VAL A 86 8.84 3.91 -12.29
C VAL A 86 9.87 3.70 -11.20
N LEU A 87 9.39 3.83 -9.95
CA LEU A 87 10.11 3.48 -8.72
C LEU A 87 9.18 2.64 -7.83
N PRO A 88 9.43 1.34 -7.65
CA PRO A 88 8.68 0.51 -6.71
C PRO A 88 8.88 0.99 -5.26
N THR A 89 7.83 0.92 -4.46
CA THR A 89 7.84 1.33 -3.05
C THR A 89 7.33 0.21 -2.15
N ILE A 90 7.60 0.32 -0.85
CA ILE A 90 7.05 -0.59 0.16
C ILE A 90 5.59 -0.17 0.44
N GLY A 91 4.70 -0.57 -0.47
CA GLY A 91 3.33 -0.09 -0.48
C GLY A 91 3.22 1.41 -0.77
N SER A 92 1.99 1.91 -0.90
CA SER A 92 1.73 3.33 -1.18
C SER A 92 1.82 4.21 0.07
N LYS A 93 1.52 3.67 1.26
CA LYS A 93 1.45 4.43 2.51
C LYS A 93 2.75 5.13 2.83
N GLU A 94 3.89 4.44 2.70
CA GLU A 94 5.19 5.02 3.05
C GLU A 94 5.63 6.10 2.06
N PHE A 95 5.29 5.94 0.78
CA PHE A 95 5.53 6.98 -0.20
C PHE A 95 4.68 8.23 0.07
N VAL A 96 3.39 8.05 0.33
CA VAL A 96 2.47 9.18 0.61
C VAL A 96 2.87 9.91 1.89
N ALA A 97 3.20 9.17 2.96
CA ALA A 97 3.66 9.76 4.22
C ALA A 97 5.00 10.50 4.07
N GLY A 98 5.90 10.01 3.21
CA GLY A 98 7.19 10.65 2.93
C GLY A 98 7.15 11.74 1.85
N LEU A 99 6.05 11.91 1.13
CA LEU A 99 6.02 12.71 -0.10
C LEU A 99 6.40 14.17 0.14
N GLY A 100 5.91 14.78 1.23
CA GLY A 100 6.26 16.15 1.58
C GLY A 100 7.77 16.34 1.80
N PHE A 101 8.43 15.37 2.43
CA PHE A 101 9.89 15.37 2.58
C PHE A 101 10.60 15.23 1.23
N PHE A 102 10.16 14.29 0.38
CA PHE A 102 10.78 14.07 -0.93
C PHE A 102 10.61 15.23 -1.91
N LEU A 103 9.52 16.00 -1.78
CA LEU A 103 9.28 17.21 -2.56
C LEU A 103 9.97 18.46 -1.96
N GLY A 104 10.63 18.34 -0.81
CA GLY A 104 11.33 19.44 -0.17
C GLY A 104 10.42 20.49 0.47
N LEU A 105 9.20 20.10 0.87
CA LEU A 105 8.27 21.01 1.52
C LEU A 105 8.82 21.52 2.85
N GLY A 106 8.66 22.82 3.07
CA GLY A 106 9.14 23.53 4.24
C GLY A 106 8.03 24.30 4.99
N PRO A 107 8.40 24.96 6.10
CA PRO A 107 7.48 25.81 6.85
C PRO A 107 6.88 26.91 5.96
N GLY A 108 5.55 26.98 5.90
CA GLY A 108 4.82 27.96 5.11
C GLY A 108 4.33 27.45 3.74
N ASP A 109 4.80 26.28 3.29
CA ASP A 109 4.25 25.65 2.09
C ASP A 109 2.83 25.12 2.33
N THR A 110 2.01 25.13 1.28
CA THR A 110 0.63 24.63 1.31
C THR A 110 0.53 23.31 0.56
N VAL A 111 -0.15 22.33 1.16
CA VAL A 111 -0.44 21.00 0.59
C VAL A 111 -1.93 20.87 0.29
#